data_AF-A0A563D5Q5-F1
#
_entry.id   AF-A0A563D5Q5-F1
#
_cell.length_a   1.000
_cell.length_b   1.000
_cell.length_c   1.000
_cell.angle_alpha   90.00
_cell.angle_beta   90.00
_cell.angle_gamma   90.00
#
_symmetry.space_group_name_H-M   'P 1'
#
loop_
_entity.id
_entity.type
_entity.pdbx_description
1 polymer ?
#
loop_
_entity_poly.entity_id
_entity_poly.type
_entity_poly.pdbx_seq_one_letter_code
_entity_poly.pdbx_strand_id
1 'polypeptide(L)'
;MSDYNAIKKLHETVKAEQEDHYTETINNKPVLDIQFHVGGTAATERNGVFIEDLLIVAYARLNAYNKELPSRENSLALTKIEEAIMWLHNRKTERELRGVYGTENK
;
A
#
# COMPACT_ATOMS: atom_id res chain seq x y z
N MET A 1 -5.26 17.26 -21.87
CA MET A 1 -4.59 16.00 -21.49
C MET A 1 -4.30 16.08 -20.01
N SER A 2 -4.50 15.00 -19.25
CA SER A 2 -4.20 15.01 -17.83
C SER A 2 -2.69 15.14 -17.64
N ASP A 3 -2.22 16.15 -16.91
CA ASP A 3 -0.80 16.36 -16.57
C ASP A 3 -0.28 15.32 -15.54
N TYR A 4 -1.09 14.31 -15.22
CA TYR A 4 -0.76 13.29 -14.24
C TYR A 4 0.39 12.39 -14.72
N ASN A 5 1.47 12.36 -13.92
CA ASN A 5 2.60 11.49 -14.12
C ASN A 5 2.93 10.76 -12.80
N ALA A 6 2.67 9.45 -12.77
CA ALA A 6 2.84 8.62 -11.56
C ALA A 6 4.29 8.57 -11.07
N ILE A 7 5.28 8.59 -11.96
CA ILE A 7 6.70 8.54 -11.58
C ILE A 7 7.15 9.86 -10.96
N LYS A 8 6.72 10.98 -11.54
CA LYS A 8 6.99 12.30 -10.96
C LYS A 8 6.34 12.43 -9.58
N LYS A 9 5.06 12.05 -9.45
CA LYS A 9 4.33 12.04 -8.17
C LYS A 9 5.06 11.18 -7.14
N LEU A 10 5.51 9.98 -7.50
CA LEU A 10 6.29 9.10 -6.61
C LEU A 10 7.56 9.82 -6.10
N HIS A 11 8.35 10.42 -6.98
CA HIS A 11 9.59 11.09 -6.58
C HIS A 11 9.35 12.32 -5.69
N GLU A 12 8.26 13.04 -5.91
CA GLU A 12 7.87 14.18 -5.08
C GLU A 12 7.37 13.71 -3.72
N THR A 13 6.49 12.72 -3.68
CA THR A 13 5.96 12.14 -2.44
C THR A 13 7.07 11.58 -1.57
N VAL A 14 8.02 10.81 -2.11
CA VAL A 14 9.11 10.20 -1.33
C VAL A 14 10.03 11.23 -0.68
N LYS A 15 10.12 12.45 -1.23
CA LYS A 15 10.92 13.53 -0.64
C LYS A 15 10.20 14.29 0.47
N ALA A 16 8.88 14.21 0.52
CA ALA A 16 8.08 14.85 1.55
C ALA A 16 8.12 14.04 2.85
N GLU A 17 7.88 14.72 3.97
CA GLU A 17 7.56 14.03 5.23
C GLU A 17 6.27 13.21 5.02
N GLN A 18 6.27 11.99 5.56
CA GLN A 18 5.11 11.10 5.45
C GLN A 18 4.25 11.24 6.70
N GLU A 19 2.97 11.55 6.50
CA GLU A 19 1.96 11.56 7.55
C GLU A 19 1.21 10.22 7.59
N ASP A 20 0.66 9.88 8.76
CA ASP A 20 -0.16 8.68 8.92
C ASP A 20 -1.58 8.85 8.34
N HIS A 21 -2.00 10.08 8.01
CA HIS A 21 -3.28 10.38 7.36
C HIS A 21 -3.05 11.00 5.99
N TYR A 22 -3.59 10.40 4.94
CA TYR A 22 -3.47 10.89 3.56
C TYR A 22 -4.84 11.18 2.96
N THR A 23 -4.99 12.37 2.39
CA THR A 23 -6.19 12.74 1.62
C THR A 23 -5.82 13.22 0.23
N GLU A 24 -6.64 12.89 -0.76
CA GLU A 24 -6.51 13.40 -2.13
C GLU A 24 -7.86 13.93 -2.60
N THR A 25 -7.83 15.12 -3.20
CA THR A 25 -9.01 15.73 -3.81
C THR A 25 -8.75 16.01 -5.29
N ILE A 26 -9.77 15.79 -6.12
CA ILE A 26 -9.74 16.13 -7.54
C ILE A 26 -10.94 17.05 -7.80
N ASN A 27 -10.68 18.26 -8.33
CA ASN A 27 -11.70 19.28 -8.56
C ASN A 27 -12.56 19.57 -7.31
N ASN A 28 -11.91 19.73 -6.16
CA ASN A 28 -12.52 19.93 -4.84
C ASN A 28 -13.45 18.79 -4.37
N LYS A 29 -13.35 17.60 -4.98
CA LYS A 29 -14.04 16.40 -4.51
C LYS A 29 -13.04 15.45 -3.86
N PRO A 30 -13.28 14.98 -2.63
CA PRO A 30 -12.43 13.96 -2.02
C PRO A 30 -12.56 12.67 -2.84
N VAL A 31 -11.41 12.12 -3.23
CA VAL A 31 -11.31 10.85 -3.97
C VAL A 31 -10.55 9.79 -3.20
N LEU A 32 -9.80 10.19 -2.17
CA LEU A 32 -9.04 9.30 -1.32
C LEU A 32 -8.94 9.88 0.09
N ASP A 33 -9.14 9.03 1.08
CA ASP A 33 -8.98 9.32 2.51
C ASP A 33 -8.46 8.03 3.17
N ILE A 34 -7.22 8.04 3.65
CA ILE A 34 -6.50 6.88 4.16
C ILE A 34 -5.91 7.22 5.52
N GLN A 35 -6.36 6.52 6.57
CA GLN A 35 -5.70 6.49 7.87
C GLN A 35 -4.84 5.23 7.98
N PHE A 36 -3.52 5.37 8.03
CA PHE A 36 -2.60 4.29 8.33
C PHE A 36 -2.67 3.90 9.81
N HIS A 37 -2.43 2.62 10.09
CA HIS A 37 -2.33 2.12 11.45
C HIS A 37 -1.13 2.74 12.16
N VAL A 38 -1.38 3.32 13.34
CA VAL A 38 -0.36 3.93 14.20
C VAL A 38 -0.24 3.14 15.50
N GLY A 39 0.98 2.78 15.86
CA GLY A 39 1.29 2.01 17.06
C GLY A 39 2.04 0.72 16.72
N GLY A 40 3.15 0.48 17.42
CA GLY A 40 4.08 -0.61 17.10
C GLY A 40 3.90 -1.87 17.94
N THR A 41 2.92 -1.91 18.86
CA THR A 41 2.77 -3.04 19.79
C THR A 41 1.72 -4.02 19.33
N ALA A 42 1.93 -5.32 19.55
CA ALA A 42 0.94 -6.35 19.26
C ALA A 42 -0.37 -6.19 20.05
N ALA A 43 -0.37 -5.35 21.09
CA ALA A 43 -1.53 -5.02 21.91
C ALA A 43 -2.32 -3.79 21.41
N THR A 44 -1.80 -3.05 20.43
CA THR A 44 -2.51 -1.89 19.87
C THR A 44 -3.68 -2.39 19.04
N GLU A 45 -4.90 -1.96 19.37
CA GLU A 45 -6.07 -2.21 18.54
C GLU A 45 -5.88 -1.55 17.15
N ARG A 46 -6.34 -2.22 16.10
CA ARG A 46 -6.19 -1.72 14.73
C ARG A 46 -6.99 -0.43 14.55
N ASN A 47 -6.29 0.70 14.50
CA ASN A 47 -6.85 2.05 14.29
C ASN A 47 -6.69 2.59 12.85
N GLY A 48 -6.20 1.77 11.92
CA GLY A 48 -5.98 2.18 10.54
C GLY A 48 -5.62 1.01 9.62
N VAL A 49 -5.33 1.32 8.35
CA VAL A 49 -4.92 0.35 7.35
C VAL A 49 -3.41 0.08 7.41
N PHE A 50 -3.02 -1.11 7.01
CA PHE A 50 -1.64 -1.46 6.70
C PHE A 50 -1.36 -1.20 5.21
N ILE A 51 -0.08 -1.18 4.86
CA ILE A 51 0.36 -1.04 3.46
C ILE A 51 -0.22 -2.16 2.59
N GLU A 52 -0.28 -3.38 3.14
CA GLU A 52 -0.85 -4.57 2.50
C GLU A 52 -2.30 -4.35 2.07
N ASP A 53 -3.13 -3.65 2.86
CA ASP A 53 -4.54 -3.42 2.51
C ASP A 53 -4.65 -2.58 1.22
N LEU A 54 -3.82 -1.54 1.09
CA LEU A 54 -3.81 -0.70 -0.11
C LEU A 54 -3.31 -1.47 -1.34
N LEU A 55 -2.30 -2.31 -1.18
CA LEU A 55 -1.79 -3.17 -2.25
C LEU A 55 -2.84 -4.19 -2.71
N ILE A 56 -3.59 -4.79 -1.77
CA ILE A 56 -4.66 -5.75 -2.08
C ILE A 56 -5.79 -5.07 -2.86
N VAL A 57 -6.24 -3.88 -2.44
CA VAL A 57 -7.30 -3.14 -3.14
C VAL A 57 -6.83 -2.74 -4.55
N ALA A 58 -5.59 -2.26 -4.69
CA ALA A 58 -5.01 -1.91 -5.98
C ALA A 58 -4.89 -3.14 -6.91
N TYR A 59 -4.42 -4.28 -6.39
CA TYR A 59 -4.36 -5.54 -7.13
C TYR A 59 -5.74 -5.97 -7.60
N ALA A 60 -6.74 -5.99 -6.72
CA ALA A 60 -8.09 -6.42 -7.06
C ALA A 60 -8.68 -5.55 -8.17
N ARG A 61 -8.48 -4.24 -8.11
CA ARG A 61 -8.96 -3.31 -9.14
C ARG A 61 -8.24 -3.50 -10.48
N LEU A 62 -6.92 -3.61 -10.47
CA LEU A 62 -6.13 -3.84 -11.68
C LEU A 62 -6.43 -5.20 -12.32
N ASN A 63 -6.63 -6.24 -11.51
CA ASN A 63 -6.95 -7.58 -12.00
C ASN A 63 -8.32 -7.61 -12.70
N ALA A 64 -9.32 -6.91 -12.15
CA ALA A 64 -10.61 -6.76 -12.82
C ALA A 64 -10.45 -6.13 -14.21
N TYR A 65 -9.68 -5.04 -14.32
CA TYR A 65 -9.40 -4.41 -15.61
C TYR A 65 -8.62 -5.33 -16.56
N ASN A 66 -7.61 -6.05 -16.06
CA ASN A 66 -6.80 -6.93 -16.90
C ASN A 66 -7.59 -8.15 -17.41
N LYS A 67 -8.66 -8.56 -16.73
CA LYS A 67 -9.56 -9.60 -17.22
C LYS A 67 -10.41 -9.12 -18.41
N GLU A 68 -10.84 -7.86 -18.38
CA GLU A 68 -11.66 -7.27 -19.44
C GLU A 68 -10.81 -6.82 -20.64
N LEU A 69 -9.65 -6.19 -20.35
CA LEU A 69 -8.71 -5.66 -21.34
C LEU A 69 -7.29 -6.10 -20.96
N PRO A 70 -6.89 -7.32 -21.35
CA PRO A 70 -5.59 -7.86 -21.00
C PRO A 70 -4.43 -7.08 -21.61
N SER A 71 -3.41 -6.81 -20.81
CA SER A 71 -2.12 -6.29 -21.29
C SER A 71 -0.94 -6.92 -20.56
N ARG A 72 0.23 -6.89 -21.21
CA ARG A 72 1.48 -7.40 -20.63
C ARG A 72 1.87 -6.55 -19.42
N GLU A 73 1.72 -5.24 -19.53
CA GLU A 73 2.07 -4.25 -18.51
C GLU A 73 1.23 -4.46 -17.25
N ASN A 74 -0.08 -4.66 -17.40
CA ASN A 74 -0.97 -4.95 -16.27
C ASN A 74 -0.58 -6.27 -15.59
N SER A 75 -0.29 -7.31 -16.38
CA SER A 75 0.11 -8.62 -15.86
C SER A 75 1.42 -8.54 -15.07
N LEU A 76 2.40 -7.78 -15.57
CA LEU A 76 3.66 -7.53 -14.86
C LEU A 76 3.44 -6.75 -13.56
N ALA A 77 2.61 -5.71 -13.59
CA ALA A 77 2.29 -4.94 -12.40
C ALA A 77 1.59 -5.78 -11.33
N LEU A 78 0.62 -6.64 -11.72
CA LEU A 78 -0.05 -7.57 -10.83
C LEU A 78 0.95 -8.52 -10.14
N THR A 79 1.86 -9.13 -10.90
CA THR A 79 2.92 -9.99 -10.33
C THR A 79 3.79 -9.24 -9.33
N LYS A 80 4.13 -7.97 -9.58
CA LYS A 80 4.93 -7.18 -8.64
C LYS A 80 4.19 -6.78 -7.38
N ILE A 81 2.89 -6.54 -7.46
CA ILE A 81 2.07 -6.30 -6.28
C ILE A 81 1.96 -7.59 -5.43
N GLU A 82 1.77 -8.75 -6.05
CA GLU A 82 1.77 -10.05 -5.35
C GLU A 82 3.11 -10.31 -4.62
N GLU A 83 4.22 -10.08 -5.32
CA GLU A 83 5.56 -10.23 -4.73
C GLU A 83 5.76 -9.28 -3.54
N ALA A 84 5.31 -8.03 -3.64
CA ALA A 84 5.37 -7.08 -2.54
C ALA A 84 4.55 -7.57 -1.32
N ILE A 85 3.31 -8.04 -1.53
CA ILE A 85 2.46 -8.59 -0.46
C ILE A 85 3.12 -9.81 0.19
N MET A 86 3.69 -10.72 -0.62
CA MET A 86 4.41 -11.90 -0.13
C MET A 86 5.58 -11.51 0.78
N TRP A 87 6.39 -10.53 0.39
CA TRP A 87 7.52 -10.08 1.21
C TRP A 87 7.09 -9.43 2.52
N LEU A 88 6.01 -8.63 2.50
CA LEU A 88 5.46 -8.03 3.72
C LEU A 88 4.90 -9.09 4.68
N HIS A 89 4.20 -10.10 4.15
CA HIS A 89 3.72 -11.23 4.93
C HIS A 89 4.87 -12.06 5.51
N ASN A 90 5.88 -12.40 4.71
CA ASN A 90 7.05 -13.15 5.16
C ASN A 90 7.78 -12.42 6.30
N ARG A 91 7.93 -11.10 6.20
CA ARG A 91 8.51 -10.28 7.28
C ARG A 91 7.69 -10.39 8.57
N LYS A 92 6.36 -10.34 8.48
CA LYS A 92 5.50 -10.50 9.67
C LYS A 92 5.69 -11.89 10.28
N THR A 93 5.60 -12.94 9.48
CA THR A 93 5.74 -14.34 9.94
C THR A 93 7.11 -14.60 10.57
N GLU A 94 8.19 -14.08 9.99
CA GLU A 94 9.54 -14.21 10.55
C GLU A 94 9.65 -13.58 11.94
N ARG A 95 9.05 -12.40 12.14
CA ARG A 95 9.01 -11.72 13.43
C ARG A 95 8.17 -12.46 14.46
N GLU A 96 7.06 -13.05 14.03
CA GLU A 96 6.21 -13.90 14.88
C GLU A 96 6.98 -15.15 15.33
N LEU A 97 7.67 -15.84 14.42
CA LEU A 97 8.48 -17.02 14.72
C LEU A 97 9.60 -16.72 15.73
N ARG A 98 10.16 -15.52 15.69
CA ARG A 98 11.20 -15.06 16.63
C ARG A 98 10.63 -14.51 17.94
N GLY A 99 9.31 -14.39 18.08
CA GLY A 99 8.65 -13.83 19.26
C GLY A 99 8.88 -12.33 19.45
N VAL A 100 9.26 -11.60 18.39
CA VAL A 100 9.54 -10.15 18.42
C VAL A 100 8.49 -9.33 17.65
N TYR A 101 7.45 -9.96 17.14
CA TYR A 101 6.35 -9.27 16.47
C TYR A 101 5.69 -8.26 17.40
N GLY A 102 5.46 -7.04 16.89
CA GLY A 102 4.91 -5.94 17.70
C GLY A 102 5.87 -5.43 18.78
N THR A 103 7.18 -5.53 18.58
CA THR A 103 8.20 -4.94 19.45
C THR A 103 9.24 -4.19 18.63
N GLU A 104 10.04 -3.34 19.27
CA GLU A 104 11.20 -2.69 18.64
C GLU A 104 12.41 -3.62 18.50
N ASN A 105 12.33 -4.83 19.04
CA ASN A 105 13.40 -5.81 18.91
C ASN A 105 13.55 -6.20 17.43
N LYS A 106 14.79 -6.08 16.94
CA LYS A 106 15.17 -6.52 15.60
C LYS A 106 15.04 -8.02 15.50
#